data_AF-A0A1W9H5D0-F1
#
_entry.id   AF-A0A1W9H5D0-F1
#
_cell.length_a   1.000
_cell.length_b   1.000
_cell.length_c   1.000
_cell.angle_alpha   90.00
_cell.angle_beta   90.00
_cell.angle_gamma   90.00
#
_symmetry.space_group_name_H-M   'P 1'
#
loop_
_entity.id
_entity.type
_entity.pdbx_description
1 polymer ?
#
loop_
_entity_poly.entity_id
_entity_poly.type
_entity_poly.pdbx_seq_one_letter_code
_entity_poly.pdbx_strand_id
1 'polypeptide(L)'
;MDMHDYDAFMEFVRCRHQYDGGDLEDLYRASGFFLEDDPEKYLEVLRYFNITKREMESFLLMLPLSTIDNIDLKKAEINKRITLLQSVKDSELKIQALEMLKK
;
A
#
# COMPACT_ATOMS: atom_id res chain seq x y z
N MET A 1 16.67 3.00 4.80
CA MET A 1 16.23 2.00 3.83
C MET A 1 17.05 2.25 2.57
N ASP A 2 17.75 1.23 2.08
CA ASP A 2 18.69 1.34 0.96
C ASP A 2 17.93 1.13 -0.36
N MET A 3 18.51 1.50 -1.50
CA MET A 3 17.87 1.32 -2.83
C MET A 3 17.34 -0.12 -3.07
N HIS A 4 17.97 -1.09 -2.39
CA HIS A 4 17.64 -2.52 -2.38
C HIS A 4 16.26 -2.89 -1.80
N ASP A 5 15.70 -2.09 -0.88
CA ASP A 5 14.44 -2.44 -0.21
C ASP A 5 13.24 -2.32 -1.16
N TYR A 6 13.31 -1.40 -2.13
CA TYR A 6 12.29 -1.28 -3.18
C TYR A 6 12.44 -2.29 -4.31
N ASP A 7 13.64 -2.82 -4.54
CA ASP A 7 13.82 -3.95 -5.48
C ASP A 7 13.07 -5.18 -4.94
N ALA A 8 13.15 -5.41 -3.63
CA ALA A 8 12.35 -6.42 -2.96
C ALA A 8 10.84 -6.14 -3.13
N PHE A 9 10.38 -4.91 -2.88
CA PHE A 9 8.97 -4.57 -3.08
C PHE A 9 8.49 -4.80 -4.52
N MET A 10 9.29 -4.38 -5.52
CA MET A 10 8.98 -4.61 -6.93
C MET A 10 8.89 -6.11 -7.25
N GLU A 11 9.83 -6.91 -6.75
CA GLU A 11 9.83 -8.36 -6.91
C GLU A 11 8.59 -9.00 -6.27
N PHE A 12 8.22 -8.54 -5.08
CA PHE A 12 7.03 -9.01 -4.37
C PHE A 12 5.74 -8.66 -5.13
N VAL A 13 5.59 -7.43 -5.60
CA VAL A 13 4.41 -7.01 -6.38
C VAL A 13 4.35 -7.75 -7.72
N ARG A 14 5.50 -8.04 -8.35
CA ARG A 14 5.58 -8.84 -9.57
C ARG A 14 5.02 -10.25 -9.39
N CYS A 15 5.41 -10.91 -8.30
CA CYS A 15 5.06 -12.31 -8.02
C CYS A 15 3.73 -12.48 -7.29
N ARG A 16 2.96 -11.40 -7.07
CA ARG A 16 1.73 -11.40 -6.25
C ARG A 16 0.70 -12.48 -6.59
N HIS A 17 0.56 -12.84 -7.86
CA HIS A 17 -0.39 -13.86 -8.33
C HIS A 17 0.03 -15.30 -7.99
N GLN A 18 1.24 -15.48 -7.44
CA GLN A 18 1.77 -16.78 -7.02
C GLN A 18 1.61 -17.03 -5.52
N TYR A 19 1.09 -16.06 -4.76
CA TYR A 19 1.01 -16.07 -3.30
C TYR A 19 -0.38 -16.52 -2.76
N ASP A 20 -1.08 -17.43 -3.44
CA ASP A 20 -2.46 -17.82 -3.08
C ASP A 20 -2.58 -18.74 -1.83
N GLY A 21 -1.47 -19.00 -1.12
CA GLY A 21 -1.40 -19.80 0.11
C GLY A 21 -1.49 -19.01 1.43
N GLY A 22 -1.78 -17.70 1.40
CA GLY A 22 -1.84 -16.81 2.57
C GLY A 22 -0.83 -15.67 2.56
N ASP A 23 0.25 -15.85 1.79
CA ASP A 23 1.33 -14.87 1.65
C ASP A 23 0.86 -13.56 0.99
N LEU A 24 -0.23 -13.61 0.21
CA LEU A 24 -0.78 -12.42 -0.46
C LEU A 24 -1.43 -11.44 0.54
N GLU A 25 -2.09 -11.93 1.59
CA GLU A 25 -2.64 -11.06 2.63
C GLU A 25 -1.53 -10.39 3.43
N ASP A 26 -0.50 -11.16 3.80
CA ASP A 26 0.67 -10.66 4.49
C ASP A 26 1.42 -9.63 3.64
N LEU A 27 1.51 -9.85 2.33
CA LEU A 27 2.03 -8.87 1.38
C LEU A 27 1.25 -7.55 1.46
N TYR A 28 -0.08 -7.60 1.37
CA TYR A 28 -0.88 -6.38 1.42
C TYR A 28 -0.72 -5.63 2.74
N ARG A 29 -0.70 -6.34 3.88
CA ARG A 29 -0.49 -5.73 5.20
C ARG A 29 0.89 -5.10 5.34
N ALA A 30 1.94 -5.80 4.89
CA ALA A 30 3.32 -5.33 4.96
C ALA A 30 3.60 -4.19 3.98
N SER A 31 2.84 -4.11 2.89
CA SER A 31 3.06 -3.09 1.85
C SER A 31 2.99 -1.65 2.37
N GLY A 32 2.26 -1.41 3.47
CA GLY A 32 2.17 -0.12 4.13
C GLY A 32 3.52 0.46 4.55
N PHE A 33 4.51 -0.39 4.87
CA PHE A 33 5.86 0.08 5.20
C PHE A 33 6.53 0.82 4.04
N PHE A 34 6.32 0.36 2.80
CA PHE A 34 6.86 1.03 1.61
C PHE A 34 6.14 2.35 1.35
N LEU A 35 4.81 2.42 1.59
CA LEU A 35 4.07 3.67 1.51
C LEU A 35 4.58 4.72 2.52
N GLU A 36 5.00 4.29 3.71
CA GLU A 36 5.58 5.16 4.74
C GLU A 36 6.99 5.65 4.41
N ASP A 37 7.80 4.81 3.76
CA ASP A 37 9.17 5.13 3.39
C ASP A 37 9.23 6.10 2.20
N ASP A 38 8.53 5.77 1.09
CA ASP A 38 8.47 6.61 -0.10
C ASP A 38 7.10 6.48 -0.81
N PRO A 39 6.13 7.37 -0.49
CA PRO A 39 4.80 7.28 -1.06
C PRO A 39 4.74 7.57 -2.57
N GLU A 40 5.69 8.33 -3.12
CA GLU A 40 5.78 8.55 -4.57
C GLU A 40 6.18 7.24 -5.26
N LYS A 41 7.30 6.65 -4.84
CA LYS A 41 7.81 5.41 -5.43
C LYS A 41 6.86 4.24 -5.21
N TYR A 42 6.15 4.20 -4.07
CA TYR A 42 5.11 3.21 -3.81
C TYR A 42 4.03 3.22 -4.90
N LEU A 43 3.48 4.40 -5.19
CA LEU A 43 2.47 4.57 -6.24
C LEU A 43 3.04 4.26 -7.63
N GLU A 44 4.30 4.61 -7.90
CA GLU A 44 4.95 4.28 -9.17
C GLU A 44 5.06 2.77 -9.38
N VAL A 45 5.42 2.00 -8.36
CA VAL A 45 5.48 0.54 -8.42
C VAL A 45 4.10 -0.06 -8.71
N LEU A 46 3.06 0.40 -8.01
CA LEU A 46 1.70 -0.11 -8.24
C LEU A 46 1.20 0.23 -9.66
N ARG A 47 1.53 1.42 -10.17
CA ARG A 47 1.24 1.80 -11.56
C ARG A 47 2.00 0.91 -12.54
N TYR A 48 3.29 0.69 -12.31
CA TYR A 48 4.16 -0.08 -13.21
C TYR A 48 3.66 -1.52 -13.40
N PHE A 49 3.17 -2.15 -12.34
CA PHE A 49 2.65 -3.53 -12.38
C PHE A 49 1.17 -3.66 -12.75
N ASN A 50 0.55 -2.58 -13.24
CA ASN A 50 -0.86 -2.52 -13.66
C ASN A 50 -1.81 -3.10 -12.59
N ILE A 51 -1.61 -2.67 -11.34
CA ILE A 51 -2.43 -3.10 -10.21
C ILE A 51 -3.89 -2.70 -10.45
N THR A 52 -4.78 -3.68 -10.35
CA THR A 52 -6.21 -3.47 -10.53
C THR A 52 -6.77 -2.68 -9.36
N LYS A 53 -7.95 -2.07 -9.56
CA LYS A 53 -8.65 -1.33 -8.50
C LYS A 53 -8.83 -2.15 -7.21
N ARG A 54 -9.19 -3.43 -7.33
CA ARG A 54 -9.43 -4.32 -6.18
C ARG A 54 -8.14 -4.66 -5.44
N GLU A 55 -7.06 -4.87 -6.18
CA GLU A 55 -5.73 -5.08 -5.57
C GLU A 55 -5.26 -3.79 -4.88
N MET A 56 -5.46 -2.62 -5.50
CA MET A 56 -5.15 -1.32 -4.91
C MET A 56 -5.88 -1.10 -3.58
N GLU A 57 -7.17 -1.45 -3.52
CA GLU A 57 -7.93 -1.44 -2.26
C GLU A 57 -7.30 -2.36 -1.22
N SER A 58 -6.81 -3.53 -1.60
CA SER A 58 -6.15 -4.46 -0.68
C SER A 58 -4.82 -3.89 -0.16
N PHE A 59 -3.98 -3.36 -1.05
CA PHE A 59 -2.74 -2.66 -0.71
C PHE A 59 -2.96 -1.48 0.26
N LEU A 60 -4.02 -0.71 0.06
CA LEU A 60 -4.30 0.49 0.86
C LEU A 60 -5.08 0.24 2.15
N LEU A 61 -5.94 -0.78 2.20
CA LEU A 61 -6.87 -1.01 3.31
C LEU A 61 -6.48 -2.19 4.21
N MET A 62 -5.62 -3.11 3.75
CA MET A 62 -5.09 -4.12 4.65
C MET A 62 -4.06 -3.49 5.58
N LEU A 63 -4.43 -3.41 6.85
CA LEU A 63 -3.63 -2.81 7.91
C LEU A 63 -2.82 -3.88 8.66
N PRO A 64 -1.75 -3.51 9.37
CA PRO A 64 -0.99 -4.43 10.21
C PRO A 64 -1.88 -5.22 11.18
N LEU A 65 -1.53 -6.48 11.47
CA LEU A 65 -2.30 -7.35 12.38
C LEU A 65 -2.48 -6.74 13.77
N SER A 66 -1.52 -5.93 14.22
CA SER A 66 -1.58 -5.19 15.49
C SER A 66 -2.78 -4.25 15.61
N THR A 67 -3.43 -3.90 14.49
CA THR A 67 -4.59 -3.01 14.47
C THR A 67 -5.93 -3.74 14.51
N ILE A 68 -5.98 -5.09 14.37
CA ILE A 68 -7.23 -5.86 14.13
C ILE A 68 -8.33 -5.57 15.17
N ASP A 69 -7.98 -5.55 16.45
CA ASP A 69 -8.95 -5.39 17.54
C ASP A 69 -9.03 -3.96 18.09
N ASN A 70 -8.30 -3.01 17.48
CA ASN A 70 -8.25 -1.63 17.95
C ASN A 70 -8.68 -0.65 16.86
N ILE A 71 -9.94 -0.22 16.93
CA ILE A 71 -10.54 0.69 15.97
C ILE A 71 -9.82 2.05 15.89
N ASP A 72 -9.26 2.53 17.00
CA ASP A 72 -8.57 3.81 17.04
C ASP A 72 -7.21 3.71 16.35
N LEU A 73 -6.49 2.59 16.54
CA LEU A 73 -5.26 2.32 15.79
C LEU A 73 -5.54 2.16 14.29
N LYS A 74 -6.64 1.50 13.90
CA LYS A 74 -7.03 1.43 12.47
C LYS A 74 -7.24 2.81 11.87
N LYS A 75 -7.99 3.67 12.57
CA LYS A 75 -8.23 5.06 12.13
C LYS A 75 -6.94 5.86 12.03
N ALA A 76 -6.06 5.74 13.03
CA ALA A 76 -4.77 6.41 13.04
C ALA A 76 -3.91 6.00 11.83
N GLU A 77 -3.87 4.71 11.53
CA GLU A 77 -3.13 4.15 10.40
C GLU A 77 -3.68 4.62 9.05
N ILE A 78 -5.00 4.59 8.87
CA ILE A 78 -5.64 5.12 7.65
C ILE A 78 -5.36 6.62 7.49
N ASN A 79 -5.49 7.40 8.57
CA ASN A 79 -5.20 8.83 8.53
C ASN A 79 -3.74 9.11 8.18
N LYS A 80 -2.81 8.33 8.73
CA LYS A 80 -1.38 8.40 8.39
C LYS A 80 -1.16 8.16 6.89
N ARG A 81 -1.75 7.11 6.33
CA ARG A 81 -1.68 6.81 4.89
C ARG A 81 -2.25 7.94 4.03
N ILE A 82 -3.39 8.53 4.43
CA ILE A 82 -3.98 9.69 3.76
C ILE A 82 -3.01 10.88 3.77
N THR A 83 -2.41 11.20 4.92
CA THR A 83 -1.45 12.31 5.04
C THR A 83 -0.22 12.09 4.17
N LEU A 84 0.32 10.86 4.14
CA LEU A 84 1.44 10.52 3.26
C LEU A 84 1.08 10.71 1.78
N LEU A 85 -0.06 10.17 1.35
CA LEU A 85 -0.53 10.31 -0.03
C LEU A 85 -0.84 11.77 -0.42
N GLN A 86 -1.27 12.61 0.52
CA GLN A 86 -1.47 14.04 0.27
C GLN A 86 -0.18 14.77 -0.09
N SER A 87 0.98 14.29 0.41
CA SER A 87 2.30 14.87 0.16
C SER A 87 2.90 14.50 -1.20
N VAL A 88 2.41 13.43 -1.83
CA VAL A 88 2.81 13.01 -3.19
C VAL A 88 2.41 14.09 -4.20
N LYS A 89 3.22 14.33 -5.23
CA LYS A 89 2.82 15.14 -6.39
C LYS A 89 1.49 14.68 -6.98
N ASP A 90 0.73 15.64 -7.49
CA ASP A 90 -0.58 15.35 -8.06
C ASP A 90 -0.48 14.39 -9.24
N SER A 91 -1.19 13.28 -9.11
CA SER A 91 -1.32 12.23 -10.12
C SER A 91 -2.71 11.61 -10.02
N GLU A 92 -3.20 11.07 -11.13
CA GLU A 92 -4.48 10.35 -11.14
C GLU A 92 -4.49 9.20 -10.12
N LEU A 93 -3.37 8.50 -9.97
CA LEU A 93 -3.24 7.39 -9.03
C LEU A 93 -3.34 7.86 -7.57
N LYS A 94 -2.73 9.01 -7.23
CA LYS A 94 -2.89 9.64 -5.91
C LYS A 94 -4.37 9.95 -5.64
N ILE A 95 -5.07 10.53 -6.61
CA ILE A 95 -6.49 10.88 -6.46
C ILE A 95 -7.31 9.61 -6.19
N GLN A 96 -7.14 8.56 -7.01
CA GLN A 96 -7.81 7.28 -6.83
C GLN A 96 -7.51 6.65 -5.46
N ALA A 97 -6.24 6.65 -5.02
CA ALA A 97 -5.85 6.12 -3.72
C ALA A 97 -6.50 6.88 -2.55
N LEU A 98 -6.54 8.21 -2.64
CA LEU A 98 -7.19 9.06 -1.63
C LEU A 98 -8.71 8.86 -1.60
N GLU A 99 -9.35 8.65 -2.75
CA GLU A 99 -10.78 8.32 -2.80
C GLU A 99 -11.10 6.98 -2.15
N MET A 100 -10.23 5.97 -2.31
CA MET A 100 -10.41 4.66 -1.68
C MET A 100 -10.31 4.73 -0.15
N LEU A 101 -9.38 5.51 0.39
CA LEU A 101 -9.16 5.64 1.84
C LEU A 101 -10.19 6.51 2.56
N LYS A 102 -10.92 7.37 1.82
CA LYS A 102 -11.92 8.31 2.37
C LYS A 102 -13.37 7.82 2.26
N LYS A 103 -13.59 6.65 1.66
CA LYS A 103 -14.90 5.98 1.63
C LYS A 103 -15.25 5.37 2.97
#